data_AF-A0A1M7G0N0-F1
#
_entry.id   AF-A0A1M7G0N0-F1
#
_cell.length_a   1.000
_cell.length_b   1.000
_cell.length_c   1.000
_cell.angle_alpha   90.00
_cell.angle_beta   90.00
_cell.angle_gamma   90.00
#
_symmetry.space_group_name_H-M   'P 1'
#
loop_
_entity.id
_entity.type
_entity.pdbx_description
1 polymer ?
#
loop_
_entity_poly.entity_id
_entity_poly.type
_entity_poly.pdbx_seq_one_letter_code
_entity_poly.pdbx_strand_id
1 'polypeptide(L)'
;MKQLLFTLLSAGLLLEACQTESEKTADALEQAAQAAANSPEAKARAAAWKLATTKPPRLAANKPVDLRPAVEQLLPRDGYLELISVKAAGVPEPAILLLPILWRPIKGNYPPVAPGYRLPFEAVLRWHPVGYAPRKKIPTEMALNGPWSSDTLAGFTLHEPDVSLPGQASDASIIMRPWREVTVRGVAYAYATSPAAGQPPQLVLYPYQNPLGPPDARKMVYLPL
;
A
#
# COMPACT_ATOMS: atom_id res chain seq x y z
N MET A 1 -47.35 0.98 83.25
CA MET A 1 -47.82 2.19 82.55
C MET A 1 -46.98 2.38 81.30
N LYS A 2 -47.62 2.50 80.11
CA LYS A 2 -47.11 3.02 78.82
C LYS A 2 -45.92 2.24 78.20
N GLN A 3 -45.83 1.89 76.91
CA GLN A 3 -46.66 2.01 75.70
C GLN A 3 -46.03 1.04 74.65
N LEU A 4 -46.89 0.44 73.82
CA LEU A 4 -46.71 0.00 72.42
C LEU A 4 -45.31 -0.41 71.90
N LEU A 5 -45.21 -1.63 71.38
CA LEU A 5 -44.27 -1.96 70.29
C LEU A 5 -44.68 -3.26 69.56
N PHE A 6 -44.52 -3.24 68.24
CA PHE A 6 -44.58 -4.34 67.26
C PHE A 6 -45.92 -4.70 66.60
N THR A 7 -46.39 -3.79 65.75
CA THR A 7 -46.85 -4.17 64.40
C THR A 7 -45.64 -4.34 63.48
N LEU A 8 -45.23 -5.58 63.20
CA LEU A 8 -44.34 -5.92 62.09
C LEU A 8 -44.81 -7.26 61.51
N LEU A 9 -45.88 -7.20 60.72
CA LEU A 9 -46.20 -8.22 59.73
C LEU A 9 -46.83 -7.46 58.57
N SER A 10 -46.39 -7.75 57.34
CA SER A 10 -46.85 -7.20 56.05
C SER A 10 -45.89 -6.20 55.40
N ALA A 11 -44.78 -6.68 54.84
CA ALA A 11 -44.20 -6.16 53.60
C ALA A 11 -43.07 -7.09 53.11
N GLY A 12 -43.35 -8.40 53.07
CA GLY A 12 -42.68 -9.29 52.14
C GLY A 12 -43.58 -9.40 50.92
N LEU A 13 -43.00 -9.37 49.71
CA LEU A 13 -43.64 -9.36 48.39
C LEU A 13 -43.96 -7.95 47.87
N LEU A 14 -42.98 -7.35 47.18
CA LEU A 14 -43.15 -6.53 45.96
C LEU A 14 -41.77 -5.95 45.58
N LEU A 15 -40.81 -6.83 45.31
CA LEU A 15 -39.61 -6.51 44.52
C LEU A 15 -39.47 -7.60 43.45
N GLU A 16 -40.56 -7.83 42.72
CA GLU A 16 -40.44 -8.39 41.37
C GLU A 16 -39.82 -7.30 40.50
N ALA A 17 -38.64 -7.62 39.97
CA ALA A 17 -37.82 -6.78 39.15
C ALA A 17 -38.58 -6.35 37.88
N CYS A 18 -39.15 -5.15 37.89
CA CYS A 18 -39.45 -4.40 36.67
C CYS A 18 -38.11 -3.91 36.08
N GLN A 19 -37.39 -4.79 35.38
CA GLN A 19 -36.45 -4.33 34.37
C GLN A 19 -37.25 -3.51 33.37
N THR A 20 -36.92 -2.23 33.27
CA THR A 20 -37.59 -1.31 32.36
C THR A 20 -37.38 -1.80 30.92
N GLU A 21 -38.36 -1.62 30.03
CA GLU A 21 -38.22 -2.03 28.62
C GLU A 21 -36.95 -1.47 27.97
N SER A 22 -36.46 -0.32 28.45
CA SER A 22 -35.18 0.26 28.00
C SER A 22 -33.97 -0.59 28.36
N GLU A 23 -33.92 -1.18 29.56
CA GLU A 23 -32.83 -2.08 29.97
C GLU A 23 -32.84 -3.36 29.14
N LYS A 24 -34.02 -3.94 28.87
CA LYS A 24 -34.13 -5.13 28.00
C LYS A 24 -33.72 -4.83 26.56
N THR A 25 -34.06 -3.65 26.04
CA THR A 25 -33.59 -3.24 24.70
C THR A 25 -32.10 -2.94 24.68
N ALA A 26 -31.53 -2.38 25.75
CA ALA A 26 -30.09 -2.14 25.86
C ALA A 26 -29.31 -3.46 25.93
N ASP A 27 -29.76 -4.41 26.75
CA ASP A 27 -29.18 -5.75 26.86
C ASP A 27 -29.29 -6.51 25.53
N ALA A 28 -30.43 -6.41 24.83
CA ALA A 28 -30.60 -7.02 23.51
C ALA A 28 -29.69 -6.37 22.45
N LEU A 29 -29.48 -5.06 22.51
CA LEU A 29 -28.56 -4.34 21.62
C LEU A 29 -27.11 -4.75 21.89
N GLU A 30 -26.74 -4.90 23.17
CA GLU A 30 -25.42 -5.33 23.59
C GLU A 30 -25.14 -6.78 23.20
N GLN A 31 -26.11 -7.68 23.42
CA GLN A 31 -26.02 -9.07 22.95
C GLN A 31 -25.94 -9.16 21.43
N ALA A 32 -26.72 -8.36 20.69
CA ALA A 32 -26.62 -8.29 19.24
C ALA A 32 -25.26 -7.76 18.77
N ALA A 33 -24.69 -6.76 19.46
CA ALA A 33 -23.35 -6.23 19.17
C ALA A 33 -22.26 -7.27 19.45
N GLN A 34 -22.36 -8.00 20.56
CA GLN A 34 -21.44 -9.08 20.92
C GLN A 34 -21.56 -10.27 19.95
N ALA A 35 -22.77 -10.65 19.54
CA ALA A 35 -23.00 -11.68 18.53
C ALA A 35 -22.43 -11.26 17.16
N ALA A 36 -22.63 -10.00 16.76
CA ALA A 36 -22.05 -9.44 15.55
C ALA A 36 -20.51 -9.41 15.60
N ALA A 37 -19.91 -9.08 16.75
CA ALA A 37 -18.47 -9.11 16.97
C ALA A 37 -17.88 -10.53 16.95
N ASN A 38 -18.66 -11.53 17.35
CA ASN A 38 -18.25 -12.94 17.36
C ASN A 38 -18.57 -13.71 16.07
N SER A 39 -19.21 -13.05 15.10
CA SER A 39 -19.56 -13.63 13.80
C SER A 39 -18.33 -14.14 13.02
N PRO A 40 -18.49 -15.15 12.15
CA PRO A 40 -17.43 -15.60 11.24
C PRO A 40 -16.86 -14.45 10.40
N GLU A 41 -17.70 -13.52 9.97
CA GLU A 41 -17.30 -12.34 9.18
C GLU A 41 -16.44 -11.37 9.99
N ALA A 42 -16.77 -11.13 11.26
CA ALA A 42 -15.97 -10.30 12.15
C ALA A 42 -14.61 -10.95 12.43
N LYS A 43 -14.57 -12.27 12.65
CA LYS A 43 -13.33 -13.03 12.82
C LYS A 43 -12.48 -13.02 11.55
N ALA A 44 -13.08 -13.23 10.38
CA ALA A 44 -12.38 -13.16 9.09
C ALA A 44 -11.81 -11.76 8.84
N ARG A 45 -12.55 -10.71 9.19
CA ARG A 45 -12.08 -9.32 9.12
C ARG A 45 -10.92 -9.05 10.07
N ALA A 46 -11.02 -9.48 11.32
CA ALA A 46 -9.93 -9.34 12.30
C ALA A 46 -8.66 -10.08 11.84
N ALA A 47 -8.82 -11.29 11.29
CA ALA A 47 -7.71 -12.04 10.69
C ALA A 47 -7.11 -11.33 9.48
N ALA A 48 -7.95 -10.76 8.59
CA ALA A 48 -7.48 -9.99 7.44
C ALA A 48 -6.71 -8.73 7.86
N TRP A 49 -7.20 -7.98 8.86
CA TRP A 49 -6.47 -6.84 9.42
C TRP A 49 -5.14 -7.25 10.02
N LYS A 50 -5.12 -8.33 10.82
CA LYS A 50 -3.88 -8.88 11.39
C LYS A 50 -2.89 -9.24 10.29
N LEU A 51 -3.30 -9.95 9.25
CA LEU A 51 -2.45 -10.31 8.11
C LEU A 51 -1.93 -9.07 7.36
N ALA A 52 -2.82 -8.13 7.04
CA ALA A 52 -2.51 -6.93 6.26
C ALA A 52 -1.56 -5.96 6.98
N THR A 53 -1.52 -6.00 8.32
CA THR A 53 -0.72 -5.08 9.15
C THR A 53 0.49 -5.74 9.81
N THR A 54 0.70 -7.04 9.57
CA THR A 54 1.90 -7.73 10.05
C THR A 54 3.05 -7.53 9.06
N LYS A 55 4.09 -6.79 9.46
CA LYS A 55 5.26 -6.57 8.60
C LYS A 55 5.93 -7.90 8.26
N PRO A 56 6.38 -8.10 7.01
CA PRO A 56 7.07 -9.32 6.63
C PRO A 56 8.48 -9.35 7.26
N PRO A 57 9.11 -10.53 7.39
CA PRO A 57 10.45 -10.65 7.95
C PRO A 57 11.47 -9.88 7.10
N ARG A 58 12.58 -9.42 7.70
CA ARG A 58 13.66 -8.79 6.93
C ARG A 58 14.25 -9.78 5.92
N LEU A 59 14.46 -9.35 4.68
CA LEU A 59 15.16 -10.15 3.69
C LEU A 59 16.62 -10.32 4.10
N ALA A 60 17.19 -11.49 3.82
CA ALA A 60 18.60 -11.75 4.14
C ALA A 60 19.51 -10.83 3.32
N ALA A 61 20.46 -10.16 3.98
CA ALA A 61 21.37 -9.20 3.35
C ALA A 61 22.21 -9.78 2.20
N ASN A 62 22.36 -11.11 2.16
CA ASN A 62 23.20 -11.82 1.19
C ASN A 62 22.43 -12.36 -0.02
N LYS A 63 21.13 -12.11 -0.13
CA LYS A 63 20.36 -12.45 -1.32
C LYS A 63 20.15 -11.20 -2.17
N PRO A 64 20.92 -11.03 -3.27
CA PRO A 64 20.68 -9.93 -4.18
C PRO A 64 19.31 -10.12 -4.83
N VAL A 65 18.41 -9.17 -4.59
CA VAL A 65 17.15 -9.08 -5.33
C VAL A 65 17.49 -8.46 -6.68
N ASP A 66 17.18 -9.14 -7.78
CA ASP A 66 17.29 -8.54 -9.11
C ASP A 66 16.25 -7.43 -9.25
N LEU A 67 16.67 -6.17 -9.13
CA LEU A 67 15.79 -5.01 -9.18
C LEU A 67 15.49 -4.55 -10.61
N ARG A 68 16.10 -5.15 -11.64
CA ARG A 68 15.82 -4.80 -13.05
C ARG A 68 14.34 -4.89 -13.40
N PRO A 69 13.65 -6.02 -13.17
CA PRO A 69 12.21 -6.09 -13.43
C PRO A 69 11.41 -5.05 -12.64
N ALA A 70 11.85 -4.68 -11.43
CA ALA A 70 11.19 -3.65 -10.62
C ALA A 70 11.28 -2.26 -11.26
N VAL A 71 12.49 -1.88 -11.70
CA VAL A 71 12.75 -0.57 -12.29
C VAL A 71 12.18 -0.46 -13.70
N GLU A 72 12.18 -1.55 -14.48
CA GLU A 72 11.54 -1.59 -15.80
C GLU A 72 10.03 -1.33 -15.75
N GLN A 73 9.35 -1.74 -14.68
CA GLN A 73 7.93 -1.40 -14.50
C GLN A 73 7.68 0.09 -14.25
N LEU A 74 8.67 0.81 -13.75
CA LEU A 74 8.58 2.24 -13.50
C LEU A 74 8.82 3.06 -14.77
N LEU A 75 9.30 2.45 -15.87
CA LEU A 75 9.54 3.15 -17.12
C LEU A 75 8.24 3.46 -17.88
N PRO A 76 8.21 4.56 -18.66
CA PRO A 76 7.14 4.85 -19.59
C PRO A 76 6.93 3.73 -20.61
N ARG A 77 5.67 3.40 -20.91
CA ARG A 77 5.31 2.38 -21.92
C ARG A 77 5.69 2.78 -23.35
N ASP A 78 5.80 4.07 -23.61
CA ASP A 78 6.15 4.62 -24.91
C ASP A 78 7.63 4.33 -25.28
N GLY A 79 8.43 3.83 -24.34
CA GLY A 79 9.80 3.38 -24.60
C GLY A 79 10.83 4.50 -24.77
N TYR A 80 10.46 5.75 -24.45
CA TYR A 80 11.39 6.87 -24.57
C TYR A 80 12.44 6.93 -23.45
N LEU A 81 12.29 6.17 -22.36
CA LEU A 81 13.35 5.98 -21.37
C LEU A 81 13.84 4.54 -21.41
N GLU A 82 15.16 4.38 -21.43
CA GLU A 82 15.84 3.10 -21.43
C GLU A 82 16.59 2.91 -20.10
N LEU A 83 16.48 1.72 -19.52
CA LEU A 83 17.26 1.32 -18.35
C LEU A 83 18.59 0.69 -18.79
N ILE A 84 19.69 1.38 -18.52
CA ILE A 84 21.04 0.91 -18.85
C ILE A 84 21.52 -0.07 -17.78
N SER A 85 21.45 0.34 -16.51
CA SER A 85 21.84 -0.51 -15.39
C SER A 85 21.04 -0.21 -14.13
N VAL A 86 21.00 -1.16 -13.21
CA VAL A 86 20.39 -1.01 -11.89
C VAL A 86 21.18 -1.81 -10.87
N LYS A 87 21.25 -1.29 -9.66
CA LYS A 87 21.75 -2.00 -8.48
C LYS A 87 20.95 -1.62 -7.25
N ALA A 88 20.98 -2.50 -6.24
CA ALA A 88 20.46 -2.16 -4.93
C ALA A 88 21.28 -1.02 -4.32
N ALA A 89 20.59 0.01 -3.80
CA ALA A 89 21.21 1.14 -3.12
C ALA A 89 21.20 0.99 -1.59
N GLY A 90 20.50 -0.03 -1.08
CA GLY A 90 20.37 -0.30 0.35
C GLY A 90 19.73 -1.65 0.61
N VAL A 91 19.49 -1.95 1.89
CA VAL A 91 18.83 -3.18 2.33
C VAL A 91 17.31 -3.05 2.12
N PRO A 92 16.62 -4.07 1.59
CA PRO A 92 15.16 -4.11 1.56
C PRO A 92 14.51 -3.85 2.93
N GLU A 93 13.58 -2.90 3.00
CA GLU A 93 12.92 -2.50 4.25
C GLU A 93 11.48 -3.04 4.32
N PRO A 94 11.13 -3.86 5.33
CA PRO A 94 9.74 -4.29 5.53
C PRO A 94 8.80 -3.11 5.80
N ALA A 95 7.69 -3.06 5.07
CA ALA A 95 6.71 -1.98 5.12
C ALA A 95 5.27 -2.51 5.06
N ILE A 96 4.33 -1.68 5.50
CA ILE A 96 2.90 -1.84 5.23
C ILE A 96 2.55 -0.85 4.12
N LEU A 97 2.12 -1.36 2.98
CA LEU A 97 1.95 -0.59 1.75
C LEU A 97 0.47 -0.43 1.44
N LEU A 98 0.07 0.76 1.02
CA LEU A 98 -1.27 1.01 0.53
C LEU A 98 -1.51 0.21 -0.75
N LEU A 99 -2.62 -0.51 -0.83
CA LEU A 99 -2.99 -1.25 -2.03
C LEU A 99 -3.39 -0.29 -3.17
N PRO A 100 -3.12 -0.66 -4.43
CA PRO A 100 -3.66 0.06 -5.58
C PRO A 100 -5.18 0.08 -5.51
N ILE A 101 -5.81 1.16 -6.01
CA ILE A 101 -7.26 1.37 -5.89
C ILE A 101 -8.07 0.13 -6.32
N LEU A 102 -7.69 -0.51 -7.42
CA LEU A 102 -8.38 -1.69 -7.95
C LEU A 102 -8.08 -3.00 -7.22
N TRP A 103 -7.09 -3.01 -6.32
CA TRP A 103 -6.79 -4.14 -5.45
C TRP A 103 -7.40 -3.95 -4.06
N ARG A 104 -7.91 -2.76 -3.76
CA ARG A 104 -8.56 -2.49 -2.48
C ARG A 104 -9.87 -3.26 -2.39
N PRO A 105 -10.19 -3.81 -1.21
CA PRO A 105 -11.48 -4.44 -0.98
C PRO A 105 -12.64 -3.49 -1.26
N ILE A 106 -13.65 -3.95 -1.99
CA ILE A 106 -14.89 -3.18 -2.25
C ILE A 106 -15.71 -3.01 -0.96
N LYS A 107 -15.63 -3.98 -0.04
CA LYS A 107 -16.27 -3.90 1.27
C LYS A 107 -15.50 -2.93 2.17
N GLY A 108 -16.11 -1.80 2.53
CA GLY A 108 -15.48 -0.68 3.26
C GLY A 108 -14.89 -0.98 4.65
N ASN A 109 -14.92 -2.23 5.12
CA ASN A 109 -14.41 -2.64 6.44
C ASN A 109 -13.20 -3.60 6.38
N TYR A 110 -12.64 -3.84 5.19
CA TYR A 110 -11.42 -4.63 5.01
C TYR A 110 -10.20 -3.72 4.81
N PRO A 111 -8.98 -4.16 5.19
CA PRO A 111 -7.79 -3.33 5.13
C PRO A 111 -7.46 -2.90 3.69
N PRO A 112 -7.21 -1.60 3.43
CA PRO A 112 -6.77 -1.12 2.12
C PRO A 112 -5.24 -1.23 1.94
N VAL A 113 -4.57 -2.00 2.78
CA VAL A 113 -3.10 -2.12 2.85
C VAL A 113 -2.69 -3.59 2.80
N ALA A 114 -1.42 -3.85 2.48
CA ALA A 114 -0.82 -5.18 2.53
C ALA A 114 0.66 -5.11 2.93
N PRO A 115 1.20 -6.19 3.53
CA PRO A 115 2.63 -6.27 3.83
C PRO A 115 3.48 -6.31 2.56
N GLY A 116 4.67 -5.71 2.64
CA GLY A 116 5.61 -5.67 1.53
C GLY A 116 6.97 -5.12 1.91
N TYR A 117 7.71 -4.69 0.90
CA TYR A 117 9.06 -4.15 1.04
C TYR A 117 9.21 -2.87 0.24
N ARG A 118 9.98 -1.93 0.81
CA ARG A 118 10.62 -0.83 0.09
C ARG A 118 12.00 -1.31 -0.36
N LEU A 119 12.29 -1.16 -1.63
CA LEU A 119 13.49 -1.66 -2.30
C LEU A 119 14.29 -0.47 -2.85
N PRO A 120 15.24 0.11 -2.08
CA PRO A 120 16.06 1.22 -2.55
C PRO A 120 16.95 0.78 -3.72
N PHE A 121 16.97 1.57 -4.79
CA PHE A 121 17.77 1.29 -5.97
C PHE A 121 18.55 2.52 -6.45
N GLU A 122 19.63 2.27 -7.16
CA GLU A 122 20.33 3.23 -8.01
C GLU A 122 20.27 2.69 -9.44
N ALA A 123 19.81 3.51 -10.38
CA ALA A 123 19.62 3.14 -11.78
C ALA A 123 20.30 4.16 -12.71
N VAL A 124 20.78 3.69 -13.85
CA VAL A 124 21.26 4.54 -14.93
C VAL A 124 20.21 4.52 -16.03
N LEU A 125 19.65 5.69 -16.32
CA LEU A 125 18.63 5.88 -17.35
C LEU A 125 19.20 6.64 -18.53
N ARG A 126 18.71 6.32 -19.74
CA ARG A 126 19.02 7.05 -20.97
C ARG A 126 17.73 7.49 -21.64
N TRP A 127 17.65 8.76 -22.02
CA TRP A 127 16.55 9.25 -22.83
C TRP A 127 16.78 8.88 -24.30
N HIS A 128 15.87 8.07 -24.83
CA HIS A 128 15.81 7.68 -26.23
C HIS A 128 14.63 8.42 -26.90
N PRO A 129 14.84 9.53 -27.63
CA PRO A 129 13.76 10.38 -28.16
C PRO A 129 12.96 9.75 -29.32
N VAL A 130 12.90 8.43 -29.42
CA VAL A 130 12.03 7.73 -30.37
C VAL A 130 10.62 7.66 -29.81
N GLY A 131 9.63 8.07 -30.61
CA GLY A 131 8.22 8.08 -30.22
C GLY A 131 7.73 9.36 -29.54
N TYR A 132 8.61 10.30 -29.17
CA TYR A 132 8.17 11.59 -28.60
C TYR A 132 7.61 12.51 -29.69
N ALA A 133 6.28 12.54 -29.79
CA ALA A 133 5.49 13.38 -30.68
C ALA A 133 5.95 13.35 -32.16
N PRO A 134 5.51 12.36 -32.97
CA PRO A 134 5.86 12.31 -34.39
C PRO A 134 5.50 13.66 -35.06
N ARG A 135 6.52 14.37 -35.57
CA ARG A 135 6.49 15.73 -36.18
C ARG A 135 6.82 16.93 -35.29
N LYS A 136 7.14 16.77 -34.00
CA LYS A 136 7.68 17.86 -33.17
C LYS A 136 9.21 17.86 -33.17
N LYS A 137 9.81 19.04 -33.02
CA LYS A 137 11.26 19.19 -32.81
C LYS A 137 11.62 18.48 -31.51
N ILE A 138 12.63 17.61 -31.56
CA ILE A 138 13.16 16.94 -30.37
C ILE A 138 13.67 18.04 -29.40
N PRO A 139 13.15 18.12 -28.16
CA PRO A 139 13.64 19.07 -27.19
C PRO A 139 15.13 18.84 -26.90
N THR A 140 15.89 19.91 -26.65
CA THR A 140 17.32 19.79 -26.32
C THR A 140 17.52 19.18 -24.93
N GLU A 141 16.58 19.43 -24.02
CA GLU A 141 16.58 18.94 -22.66
C GLU A 141 15.15 18.81 -22.13
N MET A 142 14.97 17.88 -21.19
CA MET A 142 13.71 17.58 -20.53
C MET A 142 13.96 17.38 -19.04
N ALA A 143 12.99 17.73 -18.21
CA ALA A 143 13.02 17.45 -16.78
C ALA A 143 12.50 16.03 -16.52
N LEU A 144 13.27 15.25 -15.75
CA LEU A 144 12.90 13.91 -15.32
C LEU A 144 12.22 13.97 -13.95
N ASN A 145 10.98 13.49 -13.92
CA ASN A 145 10.28 13.10 -12.71
C ASN A 145 10.43 11.60 -12.47
N GLY A 146 10.33 11.19 -11.22
CA GLY A 146 10.50 9.81 -10.82
C GLY A 146 10.11 9.60 -9.36
N PRO A 147 10.24 8.36 -8.88
CA PRO A 147 9.93 7.99 -7.49
C PRO A 147 11.04 8.44 -6.54
N TRP A 148 11.23 9.76 -6.42
CA TRP A 148 12.30 10.38 -5.62
C TRP A 148 12.05 10.28 -4.12
N SER A 149 10.78 10.30 -3.71
CA SER A 149 10.37 10.32 -2.31
C SER A 149 9.92 8.94 -1.82
N SER A 150 10.06 8.74 -0.51
CA SER A 150 9.81 7.48 0.20
C SER A 150 8.36 6.97 0.18
N ASP A 151 7.43 7.69 -0.45
CA ASP A 151 6.01 7.36 -0.49
C ASP A 151 5.32 7.69 -1.82
N THR A 152 6.07 7.91 -2.91
CA THR A 152 5.47 8.07 -4.24
C THR A 152 5.45 6.75 -4.99
N LEU A 153 4.24 6.31 -5.33
CA LEU A 153 3.97 5.18 -6.23
C LEU A 153 4.15 5.57 -7.72
N ALA A 154 4.96 6.59 -7.99
CA ALA A 154 5.11 7.21 -9.30
C ALA A 154 6.14 6.46 -10.17
N GLY A 155 5.90 6.43 -11.48
CA GLY A 155 6.91 6.01 -12.46
C GLY A 155 7.80 7.17 -12.90
N PHE A 156 8.77 6.87 -13.75
CA PHE A 156 9.58 7.87 -14.44
C PHE A 156 8.78 8.52 -15.56
N THR A 157 8.86 9.85 -15.66
CA THR A 157 8.25 10.62 -16.76
C THR A 157 9.12 11.81 -17.14
N LEU A 158 9.11 12.16 -18.42
CA LEU A 158 9.74 13.39 -18.92
C LEU A 158 8.69 14.47 -19.14
N HIS A 159 9.02 15.70 -18.74
CA HIS A 159 8.23 16.89 -19.00
C HIS A 159 9.14 18.04 -19.45
N GLU A 160 8.55 19.06 -20.08
CA GLU A 160 9.29 20.27 -20.41
C GLU A 160 9.75 20.93 -19.10
N PRO A 161 11.01 21.41 -18.99
CA PRO A 161 11.49 22.03 -17.77
C PRO A 161 10.62 23.24 -17.41
N ASP A 162 10.16 23.30 -16.16
CA ASP A 162 9.40 24.44 -15.67
C ASP A 162 10.24 25.72 -15.81
N VAL A 163 9.62 26.78 -16.31
CA VAL A 163 10.21 28.12 -16.25
C VAL A 163 10.14 28.56 -14.80
N SER A 164 11.25 28.48 -14.07
CA SER A 164 11.34 28.91 -12.68
C SER A 164 10.92 30.38 -12.56
N LEU A 165 9.73 30.64 -12.02
CA LEU A 165 9.28 32.00 -11.70
C LEU A 165 10.01 32.50 -10.44
N PRO A 166 10.41 33.78 -10.38
CA PRO A 166 11.04 34.34 -9.19
C PRO A 166 10.16 34.14 -7.95
N GLY A 167 10.70 33.47 -6.92
CA GLY A 167 10.01 33.22 -5.65
C GLY A 167 9.23 31.91 -5.57
N GLN A 168 9.20 31.09 -6.63
CA GLN A 168 8.60 29.76 -6.59
C GLN A 168 9.68 28.70 -6.31
N ALA A 169 9.48 27.89 -5.27
CA ALA A 169 10.30 26.71 -5.05
C ALA A 169 9.95 25.67 -6.12
N SER A 170 10.87 25.38 -7.04
CA SER A 170 10.76 24.23 -7.93
C SER A 170 11.36 23.00 -7.26
N ASP A 171 10.69 21.87 -7.33
CA ASP A 171 11.31 20.59 -6.99
C ASP A 171 12.56 20.38 -7.86
N ALA A 172 13.62 19.82 -7.26
CA ALA A 172 14.88 19.57 -7.94
C ALA A 172 14.70 18.52 -9.04
N SER A 173 14.32 18.99 -10.24
CA SER A 173 14.15 18.14 -11.40
C SER A 173 15.50 17.79 -12.02
N ILE A 174 15.70 16.51 -12.31
CA ILE A 174 16.92 16.04 -12.96
C ILE A 174 16.81 16.35 -14.46
N ILE A 175 17.69 17.20 -14.99
CA ILE A 175 17.68 17.53 -16.41
C ILE A 175 18.33 16.39 -17.23
N MET A 176 17.59 15.85 -18.18
CA MET A 176 18.05 14.85 -19.12
C MET A 176 18.26 15.44 -20.52
N ARG A 177 19.30 14.97 -21.19
CA ARG A 177 19.56 15.26 -22.60
C ARG A 177 19.42 13.98 -23.43
N PRO A 178 19.04 14.08 -24.72
CA PRO A 178 18.93 12.91 -25.58
C PRO A 178 20.22 12.09 -25.58
N TRP A 179 20.10 10.77 -25.51
CA TRP A 179 21.20 9.80 -25.57
C TRP A 179 22.22 9.89 -24.44
N ARG A 180 22.02 10.79 -23.47
CA ARG A 180 22.91 10.94 -22.33
C ARG A 180 22.39 10.13 -21.15
N GLU A 181 23.31 9.42 -20.52
CA GLU A 181 23.06 8.64 -19.32
C GLU A 181 22.97 9.54 -18.09
N VAL A 182 22.03 9.23 -17.22
CA VAL A 182 21.86 9.90 -15.93
C VAL A 182 21.63 8.87 -14.84
N THR A 183 22.36 9.01 -13.74
CA THR A 183 22.19 8.18 -12.55
C THR A 183 21.10 8.76 -11.66
N VAL A 184 20.15 7.91 -11.28
CA VAL A 184 19.02 8.26 -10.42
C VAL A 184 18.93 7.30 -9.25
N ARG A 185 18.33 7.78 -8.15
CA ARG A 185 18.03 6.97 -6.97
C ARG A 185 16.54 7.01 -6.72
N GLY A 186 15.99 5.89 -6.27
CA GLY A 186 14.57 5.77 -5.97
C GLY A 186 14.27 4.56 -5.10
N VAL A 187 12.99 4.35 -4.86
CA VAL A 187 12.48 3.23 -4.08
C VAL A 187 11.42 2.51 -4.90
N ALA A 188 11.62 1.20 -5.14
CA ALA A 188 10.60 0.34 -5.71
C ALA A 188 9.78 -0.31 -4.58
N TYR A 189 8.50 -0.56 -4.84
CA TYR A 189 7.60 -1.18 -3.87
C TYR A 189 7.20 -2.57 -4.35
N ALA A 190 7.21 -3.52 -3.42
CA ALA A 190 6.79 -4.88 -3.74
C ALA A 190 5.98 -5.48 -2.59
N TYR A 191 4.85 -6.10 -2.90
CA TYR A 191 3.99 -6.75 -1.92
C TYR A 191 4.50 -8.17 -1.64
N ALA A 192 4.52 -8.57 -0.37
CA ALA A 192 4.88 -9.92 0.01
C ALA A 192 3.74 -10.88 -0.37
N THR A 193 4.05 -11.91 -1.16
CA THR A 193 3.06 -12.95 -1.45
C THR A 193 2.97 -13.96 -0.31
N SER A 194 1.77 -14.47 -0.06
CA SER A 194 1.63 -15.73 0.67
C SER A 194 1.86 -16.86 -0.33
N PRO A 195 2.90 -17.69 -0.18
CA PRO A 195 3.18 -18.75 -1.14
C PRO A 195 2.01 -19.73 -1.23
N ALA A 196 1.61 -20.08 -2.46
CA ALA A 196 0.76 -21.24 -2.67
C ALA A 196 1.51 -22.52 -2.30
N ALA A 197 0.78 -23.61 -1.98
CA ALA A 197 1.40 -24.88 -1.62
C ALA A 197 2.42 -25.34 -2.69
N GLY A 198 3.69 -25.48 -2.30
CA GLY A 198 4.78 -25.89 -3.19
C GLY A 198 5.47 -24.78 -3.98
N GLN A 199 5.06 -23.51 -3.84
CA GLN A 199 5.74 -22.38 -4.48
C GLN A 199 6.66 -21.63 -3.49
N PRO A 200 7.85 -21.18 -3.94
CA PRO A 200 8.69 -20.32 -3.12
C PRO A 200 7.99 -18.96 -2.90
N PRO A 201 8.22 -18.29 -1.78
CA PRO A 201 7.70 -16.95 -1.58
C PRO A 201 8.31 -16.00 -2.62
N GLN A 202 7.48 -15.10 -3.15
CA GLN A 202 7.87 -14.11 -4.14
C GLN A 202 7.34 -12.73 -3.74
N LEU A 203 7.86 -11.66 -4.34
CA LEU A 203 7.29 -10.33 -4.20
C LEU A 203 6.55 -9.94 -5.48
N VAL A 204 5.35 -9.39 -5.36
CA VAL A 204 4.63 -8.80 -6.50
C VAL A 204 5.05 -7.34 -6.63
N LEU A 205 5.57 -6.97 -7.79
CA LEU A 205 6.05 -5.62 -8.07
C LEU A 205 4.93 -4.62 -8.32
N TYR A 206 5.17 -3.38 -7.89
CA TYR A 206 4.31 -2.24 -8.19
C TYR A 206 5.12 -0.99 -8.57
N PRO A 207 4.67 -0.18 -9.55
CA PRO A 207 3.51 -0.40 -10.41
C PRO A 207 3.71 -1.61 -11.31
N TYR A 208 2.61 -2.20 -11.76
CA TYR A 208 2.64 -3.17 -12.86
C TYR A 208 2.20 -2.43 -14.12
N GLN A 209 2.66 -2.83 -15.30
CA GLN A 209 2.35 -2.18 -16.58
C GLN A 209 0.85 -2.19 -16.97
N ASN A 210 -0.09 -2.52 -16.07
CA ASN A 210 -1.50 -2.25 -16.29
C ASN A 210 -2.22 -1.85 -14.98
N PRO A 211 -1.89 -0.71 -14.35
CA PRO A 211 -2.40 -0.36 -13.00
C PRO A 211 -3.93 -0.21 -12.93
N LEU A 212 -4.61 -0.17 -14.09
CA LEU A 212 -6.06 -0.03 -14.27
C LEU A 212 -6.81 -1.36 -14.45
N GLY A 213 -6.14 -2.51 -14.33
CA GLY A 213 -6.79 -3.83 -14.35
C GLY A 213 -7.07 -4.38 -12.95
N PRO A 214 -8.04 -5.29 -12.79
CA PRO A 214 -8.03 -6.18 -11.63
C PRO A 214 -6.72 -7.00 -11.62
N PRO A 215 -6.24 -7.43 -10.45
CA PRO A 215 -5.04 -8.24 -10.35
C PRO A 215 -5.20 -9.55 -11.13
N ASP A 216 -4.37 -9.74 -12.16
CA ASP A 216 -4.30 -10.95 -12.98
C ASP A 216 -2.93 -11.59 -12.75
N ALA A 217 -2.90 -12.76 -12.10
CA ALA A 217 -1.65 -13.45 -11.76
C ALA A 217 -0.78 -13.76 -12.99
N ARG A 218 -1.38 -13.86 -14.19
CA ARG A 218 -0.63 -14.08 -15.44
C ARG A 218 0.09 -12.83 -15.95
N LYS A 219 -0.25 -11.65 -15.40
CA LYS A 219 0.27 -10.34 -15.78
C LYS A 219 1.04 -9.65 -14.65
N MET A 220 1.15 -10.31 -13.50
CA MET A 220 1.95 -9.84 -12.38
C MET A 220 3.43 -10.07 -12.67
N VAL A 221 4.25 -9.13 -12.25
CA VAL A 221 5.71 -9.28 -12.28
C VAL A 221 6.18 -9.64 -10.89
N TYR A 222 6.89 -10.76 -10.80
CA TYR A 222 7.34 -11.34 -9.54
C TYR A 222 8.85 -11.19 -9.38
N LEU A 223 9.28 -10.79 -8.19
CA LEU A 223 10.66 -10.90 -7.75
C LEU A 223 10.83 -12.20 -6.95
N PRO A 224 11.72 -13.11 -7.36
CA PRO A 224 12.08 -14.26 -6.54
C PRO A 224 12.83 -13.80 -5.27
N LEU A 225 12.52 -14.45 -4.12
CA LEU A 225 13.15 -14.19 -2.82
C LEU A 225 14.24 -15.20 -2.43
#